data_AF-A0A2T0BQL7-F1
#
_entry.id   AF-A0A2T0BQL7-F1
#
_cell.length_a   1.000
_cell.length_b   1.000
_cell.length_c   1.000
_cell.angle_alpha   90.00
_cell.angle_beta   90.00
_cell.angle_gamma   90.00
#
_symmetry.space_group_name_H-M   'P 1'
#
loop_
_entity.id
_entity.type
_entity.pdbx_description
1 polymer ?
#
loop_
_entity_poly.entity_id
_entity_poly.type
_entity_poly.pdbx_seq_one_letter_code
_entity_poly.pdbx_strand_id
1 'polypeptide(L)'
;MENNTGISTNAILINDSLNKAEAVLQDLLLFSLEEIKNNPSSEEKILSLWSESMVDLGNFFFQECERIDNKRLYKRIVRSLIFKH
;
A
#
# COMPACT_ATOMS: atom_id res chain seq x y z
N MET A 1 -15.19 -33.88 2.28
CA MET A 1 -14.76 -32.79 1.39
C MET A 1 -15.46 -31.53 1.87
N GLU A 2 -14.77 -30.69 2.62
CA GLU A 2 -15.30 -29.38 3.00
C GLU A 2 -15.27 -28.50 1.74
N ASN A 3 -16.46 -28.22 1.21
CA ASN A 3 -16.62 -27.26 0.14
C ASN A 3 -16.28 -25.88 0.71
N ASN A 4 -15.11 -25.36 0.33
CA ASN A 4 -14.73 -23.95 0.46
C ASN A 4 -15.70 -23.09 -0.38
N THR A 5 -16.93 -22.90 0.09
CA THR A 5 -17.91 -22.03 -0.56
C THR A 5 -17.67 -20.59 -0.16
N GLY A 6 -17.02 -19.86 -1.08
CA GLY A 6 -17.33 -18.47 -1.35
C GLY A 6 -16.45 -17.46 -0.64
N ILE A 7 -15.34 -17.09 -1.27
CA ILE A 7 -14.86 -15.72 -1.13
C ILE A 7 -16.03 -14.82 -1.54
N SER A 8 -16.48 -13.94 -0.65
CA SER A 8 -17.61 -13.05 -0.95
C SER A 8 -17.28 -12.20 -2.19
N THR A 9 -18.29 -11.84 -3.00
CA THR A 9 -18.09 -10.94 -4.15
C THR A 9 -17.34 -9.66 -3.75
N ASN A 10 -17.58 -9.17 -2.53
CA ASN A 10 -16.87 -8.03 -1.97
C ASN A 10 -15.37 -8.28 -1.77
N ALA A 11 -14.98 -9.48 -1.33
CA ALA A 11 -13.58 -9.83 -1.17
C ALA A 11 -12.85 -9.99 -2.52
N ILE A 12 -13.53 -10.44 -3.57
CA ILE A 12 -12.99 -10.44 -4.94
C ILE A 12 -12.76 -9.00 -5.41
N LEU A 13 -13.74 -8.11 -5.24
CA LEU A 13 -13.62 -6.70 -5.60
C LEU A 13 -12.51 -5.98 -4.84
N ILE A 14 -12.32 -6.30 -3.55
CA ILE A 14 -11.20 -5.79 -2.75
C ILE A 14 -9.87 -6.26 -3.36
N ASN A 15 -9.74 -7.54 -3.68
CA ASN A 15 -8.53 -8.10 -4.27
C ASN A 15 -8.18 -7.45 -5.62
N ASP A 16 -9.16 -7.30 -6.51
CA ASP A 16 -8.95 -6.66 -7.81
C ASP A 16 -8.55 -5.18 -7.67
N SER A 17 -9.13 -4.49 -6.68
CA SER A 17 -8.79 -3.09 -6.39
C SER A 17 -7.38 -2.96 -5.83
N LEU A 18 -6.96 -3.90 -4.96
CA LEU A 18 -5.59 -3.95 -4.44
C LEU A 18 -4.58 -4.21 -5.56
N ASN A 19 -4.84 -5.15 -6.46
CA ASN A 19 -3.98 -5.42 -7.61
C ASN A 19 -3.80 -4.19 -8.52
N LYS A 20 -4.88 -3.42 -8.74
CA LYS A 20 -4.81 -2.18 -9.52
C LYS A 20 -4.00 -1.10 -8.79
N ALA A 21 -4.20 -0.95 -7.49
CA ALA A 21 -3.44 0.00 -6.69
C ALA A 21 -1.95 -0.36 -6.66
N GLU A 22 -1.62 -1.65 -6.56
CA GLU A 22 -0.24 -2.14 -6.65
C GLU A 22 0.40 -1.77 -7.99
N ALA A 23 -0.27 -2.03 -9.12
CA ALA A 23 0.26 -1.68 -10.44
C ALA A 23 0.55 -0.18 -10.57
N VAL A 24 -0.37 0.68 -10.10
CA VAL A 24 -0.17 2.14 -10.12
C VAL A 24 1.02 2.56 -9.26
N LEU A 25 1.18 1.97 -8.07
CA LEU A 25 2.33 2.26 -7.19
C LEU A 25 3.65 1.81 -7.80
N GLN A 26 3.67 0.66 -8.49
CA GLN A 26 4.84 0.17 -9.21
C GLN A 26 5.25 1.12 -10.34
N ASP A 27 4.29 1.54 -11.17
CA ASP A 27 4.54 2.48 -12.27
C ASP A 27 5.07 3.83 -11.75
N LEU A 28 4.47 4.36 -10.68
CA LEU A 28 4.93 5.60 -10.03
C LEU A 28 6.34 5.48 -9.47
N LEU A 29 6.69 4.34 -8.89
CA LEU A 29 8.05 4.10 -8.38
C LEU A 29 9.05 4.06 -9.52
N LEU A 30 8.75 3.35 -10.61
CA LEU A 30 9.63 3.29 -11.78
C LEU A 30 9.85 4.68 -12.39
N PHE A 31 8.78 5.46 -12.54
CA PHE A 31 8.87 6.84 -13.00
C PHE A 31 9.73 7.72 -12.07
N SER A 32 9.53 7.59 -10.77
CA SER A 32 10.31 8.33 -9.76
C SER A 32 11.80 8.01 -9.84
N LEU A 33 12.16 6.73 -9.98
CA LEU A 33 13.54 6.28 -10.09
C LEU A 33 14.19 6.73 -11.40
N GLU A 34 13.44 6.74 -12.50
CA GLU A 34 13.90 7.27 -13.78
C GLU A 34 14.15 8.78 -13.72
N GLU A 35 13.26 9.54 -13.08
CA GLU A 35 13.44 10.98 -12.86
C GLU A 35 14.67 11.28 -12.00
N ILE A 36 14.90 10.53 -10.91
CA ILE A 36 16.12 10.67 -10.09
C ILE A 36 17.37 10.40 -10.94
N LYS A 37 17.35 9.34 -11.75
CA LYS A 37 18.48 8.97 -12.61
C LYS A 37 18.79 10.05 -13.64
N ASN A 38 17.76 10.63 -14.26
CA ASN A 38 17.91 11.62 -15.33
C ASN A 38 18.17 13.03 -14.77
N ASN A 39 17.61 13.35 -13.61
CA ASN A 39 17.67 14.65 -12.96
C ASN A 39 17.99 14.50 -11.46
N PRO A 40 19.25 14.21 -11.05
CA PRO A 40 19.61 13.94 -9.65
C PRO A 40 19.25 15.06 -8.65
N SER A 41 19.18 16.32 -9.11
CA SER A 41 18.74 17.44 -8.26
C SER A 41 17.28 17.35 -7.79
N SER A 42 16.48 16.46 -8.40
CA SER A 42 15.09 16.20 -8.01
C SER A 42 14.94 15.22 -6.86
N GLU A 43 16.00 14.49 -6.49
CA GLU A 43 15.94 13.37 -5.53
C GLU A 43 15.30 13.76 -4.21
N GLU A 44 15.75 14.84 -3.57
CA GLU A 44 15.22 15.28 -2.28
C GLU A 44 13.72 15.60 -2.34
N LYS A 45 13.28 16.21 -3.45
CA LYS A 45 11.86 16.52 -3.67
C LYS A 45 11.04 15.23 -3.83
N ILE A 46 11.54 14.27 -4.59
CA ILE A 46 10.86 12.98 -4.82
C ILE A 46 10.80 12.17 -3.53
N LEU A 47 11.89 12.14 -2.76
CA LEU A 47 11.93 11.50 -1.43
C LEU A 47 10.91 12.13 -0.48
N SER A 48 10.82 13.45 -0.47
CA SER A 48 9.83 14.18 0.35
C SER A 48 8.40 13.79 -0.05
N LEU A 49 8.07 13.74 -1.34
CA LEU A 49 6.74 13.34 -1.83
C LEU A 49 6.38 11.91 -1.42
N TRP A 50 7.32 10.96 -1.56
CA TRP A 50 7.11 9.58 -1.13
C TRP A 50 6.93 9.49 0.39
N SER A 51 7.74 10.23 1.16
CA SER A 51 7.67 10.23 2.61
C SER A 51 6.33 10.75 3.12
N GLU A 52 5.89 11.91 2.63
CA GLU A 52 4.59 12.52 2.99
C GLU A 52 3.44 11.57 2.63
N SER A 53 3.45 11.04 1.40
CA SER A 53 2.39 10.14 0.93
C SER A 53 2.30 8.85 1.76
N MET A 54 3.44 8.27 2.16
CA MET A 54 3.47 7.04 2.96
C MET A 54 3.04 7.29 4.40
N VAL A 55 3.36 8.45 4.97
CA VAL A 55 2.88 8.86 6.30
C VAL A 55 1.35 9.01 6.27
N ASP A 56 0.81 9.72 5.28
CA ASP A 56 -0.64 9.91 5.14
C ASP A 56 -1.38 8.59 4.96
N LEU A 57 -0.86 7.70 4.10
CA LEU A 57 -1.43 6.38 3.89
C LEU A 57 -1.39 5.52 5.18
N GLY A 58 -0.27 5.55 5.90
CA GLY A 58 -0.12 4.84 7.18
C GLY A 58 -1.10 5.34 8.24
N ASN A 59 -1.26 6.68 8.36
CA ASN A 59 -2.20 7.32 9.26
C ASN A 59 -3.65 6.93 8.93
N PHE A 60 -4.01 6.95 7.65
CA PHE A 60 -5.34 6.53 7.21
C PHE A 60 -5.64 5.07 7.59
N PHE A 61 -4.72 4.14 7.31
CA PHE A 61 -4.89 2.74 7.69
C PHE A 61 -5.05 2.55 9.20
N PHE A 62 -4.24 3.27 10.00
CA PHE A 62 -4.34 3.24 11.45
C PHE A 62 -5.71 3.70 11.93
N GLN A 63 -6.14 4.90 11.50
CA GLN A 63 -7.40 5.52 11.91
C GLN A 63 -8.61 4.65 11.55
N GLU A 64 -8.67 4.14 10.32
CA GLU A 64 -9.80 3.31 9.88
C GLU A 64 -9.84 1.96 10.59
N CYS A 65 -8.68 1.33 10.83
CA CYS A 65 -8.64 0.09 11.60
C CYS A 65 -9.01 0.31 13.07
N GLU A 66 -8.59 1.43 13.67
CA GLU A 66 -8.94 1.82 15.03
C GLU A 66 -10.44 2.09 15.16
N ARG A 67 -11.04 2.79 14.19
CA ARG A 67 -12.47 3.14 14.15
C ARG A 67 -13.40 1.91 14.27
N ILE A 68 -12.97 0.75 13.77
CA ILE A 68 -13.72 -0.51 13.84
C ILE A 68 -13.11 -1.54 14.80
N ASP A 69 -12.17 -1.13 15.65
CA ASP A 69 -11.38 -1.97 16.58
C ASP A 69 -10.71 -3.20 15.92
N ASN A 70 -10.37 -3.11 14.64
CA ASN A 70 -9.69 -4.18 13.89
C ASN A 70 -8.17 -4.02 13.91
N LYS A 71 -7.60 -4.02 15.12
CA LYS A 71 -6.15 -3.91 15.35
C LYS A 71 -5.35 -5.06 14.72
N ARG A 72 -5.99 -6.21 14.46
CA ARG A 72 -5.36 -7.37 13.82
C ARG A 72 -4.99 -7.07 12.36
N LEU A 73 -5.88 -6.42 11.61
CA LEU A 73 -5.63 -6.06 10.21
C LEU A 73 -4.45 -5.09 10.12
N TYR A 74 -4.50 -3.99 10.87
CA TYR A 74 -3.41 -3.01 10.95
C TYR A 74 -2.06 -3.65 11.26
N LYS A 75 -1.99 -4.46 12.33
CA LYS A 75 -0.74 -5.16 12.72
C LYS A 75 -0.22 -6.07 11.62
N ARG A 76 -1.08 -6.76 10.87
CA ARG A 76 -0.66 -7.62 9.76
C ARG A 76 -0.08 -6.80 8.61
N ILE A 77 -0.78 -5.75 8.17
CA ILE A 77 -0.33 -4.89 7.07
C ILE A 77 1.01 -4.24 7.42
N VAL A 78 1.11 -3.58 8.57
CA VAL A 78 2.33 -2.89 9.00
C VAL A 78 3.51 -3.86 9.15
N ARG A 79 3.28 -5.05 9.71
CA ARG A 79 4.33 -6.06 9.84
C ARG A 79 4.85 -6.51 8.48
N SER A 80 3.97 -6.73 7.49
CA SER A 80 4.37 -7.12 6.15
C SER A 80 5.10 -6.02 5.37
N LEU A 81 4.88 -4.74 5.71
CA LEU A 81 5.62 -3.62 5.13
C LEU A 81 7.04 -3.46 5.72
N ILE A 82 7.19 -3.64 7.03
CA ILE A 82 8.47 -3.43 7.74
C ILE A 82 9.40 -4.63 7.59
N PHE A 83 8.87 -5.84 7.63
CA PHE A 83 9.66 -7.06 7.60
C PHE A 83 9.45 -7.77 6.26
N LYS A 84 10.52 -7.85 5.46
CA LYS A 84 10.56 -8.82 4.36
C LYS A 84 10.42 -10.22 4.96
N HIS A 85 9.37 -10.93 4.58
CA HIS A 85 9.17 -12.33 4.93
C HIS A 85 10.18 -13.22 4.22
#